data_AF-A0A952TU25-F1
#
_entry.id   AF-A0A952TU25-F1
#
_cell.length_a   1.000
_cell.length_b   1.000
_cell.length_c   1.000
_cell.angle_alpha   90.00
_cell.angle_beta   90.00
_cell.angle_gamma   90.00
#
_symmetry.space_group_name_H-M   'P 1'
#
loop_
_entity.id
_entity.type
_entity.pdbx_description
1 polymer ?
#
loop_
_entity_poly.entity_id
_entity_poly.type
_entity_poly.pdbx_seq_one_letter_code
_entity_poly.pdbx_strand_id
1 'polypeptide(L)'
;MKITKESRAFSLVLIMLGFTACMEIRAVDRAHEVTQKVDAQAGSSLSQWETQSTGSFNEYRVILKNVSEGILQVERELVTEGVPTKALPLQLGVFQGRAMDTQVEGGKTYRYHWVDSGTGQRVPGKSILVKVPLDLKIESEITPESDLGKVIFSAEKIRPVYGTIVFSEKGSLTTNGHDLVIEADSIQGEKVVIRTFDPANQAKDKKDKVNGGQITVTANKAVGDFHFELSGRQGLRGVEGKKPGPELMGRQGVQGKSGHKMPGSDDYCGLQPGNGGPGHQGATGYPGGPGEQGGDTAVLRLKILDGSQFQWTFRAEVGKGGEGGLGGEGGAGGPGGPAGKPGYPCTAQPGPAGPPGDRGRHGDWGVPGKISPIFEWRDGQMVEIRRGDEES
;
A
#
# COMPACT_ATOMS: atom_id res chain seq x y z
N MET A 1 -25.89 -24.00 -42.67
CA MET A 1 -26.16 -23.50 -44.03
C MET A 1 -27.38 -22.57 -43.98
N LYS A 2 -27.14 -21.27 -43.83
CA LYS A 2 -28.09 -20.17 -44.07
C LYS A 2 -27.23 -18.96 -44.41
N ILE A 3 -27.51 -18.38 -45.57
CA ILE A 3 -26.68 -17.44 -46.33
C ILE A 3 -27.34 -16.05 -46.29
N THR A 4 -26.48 -15.03 -46.17
CA THR A 4 -26.57 -13.60 -46.59
C THR A 4 -27.58 -12.63 -45.97
N LYS A 5 -27.05 -11.47 -45.50
CA LYS A 5 -27.12 -10.15 -46.17
C LYS A 5 -26.05 -9.22 -45.57
N GLU A 6 -25.02 -8.84 -46.34
CA GLU A 6 -24.79 -7.52 -46.98
C GLU A 6 -24.69 -6.35 -45.99
N SER A 7 -23.47 -5.82 -45.73
CA SER A 7 -22.71 -4.83 -46.52
C SER A 7 -23.10 -3.38 -46.19
N ARG A 8 -22.15 -2.60 -45.65
CA ARG A 8 -21.66 -1.36 -46.29
C ARG A 8 -20.49 -0.75 -45.53
N ALA A 9 -19.43 -0.51 -46.29
CA ALA A 9 -18.28 0.31 -45.97
C ALA A 9 -18.67 1.80 -45.92
N PHE A 10 -17.94 2.58 -45.13
CA PHE A 10 -17.70 4.00 -45.42
C PHE A 10 -16.30 4.39 -44.92
N SER A 11 -15.41 4.64 -45.88
CA SER A 11 -14.23 5.48 -45.70
C SER A 11 -14.67 6.94 -45.56
N LEU A 12 -14.04 7.71 -44.67
CA LEU A 12 -13.81 9.11 -44.95
C LEU A 12 -12.54 9.60 -44.25
N VAL A 13 -11.61 10.00 -45.11
CA VAL A 13 -10.38 10.74 -44.85
C VAL A 13 -10.76 12.17 -44.47
N LEU A 14 -10.11 12.75 -43.45
CA LEU A 14 -9.94 14.20 -43.40
C LEU A 14 -8.52 14.55 -42.95
N ILE A 15 -7.82 15.18 -43.89
CA ILE A 15 -6.54 15.87 -43.79
C ILE A 15 -6.83 17.26 -43.22
N MET A 16 -6.01 17.73 -42.27
CA MET A 16 -5.67 19.16 -42.17
C MET A 16 -4.25 19.31 -41.67
N LEU A 17 -3.40 19.72 -42.61
CA LEU A 17 -2.10 20.36 -42.46
C LEU A 17 -2.26 21.78 -41.89
N GLY A 18 -1.27 22.24 -41.13
CA GLY A 18 -1.20 23.63 -40.66
C GLY A 18 0.13 23.98 -40.00
N PHE A 19 1.20 23.99 -40.81
CA PHE A 19 2.31 24.96 -40.85
C PHE A 19 2.96 25.43 -39.51
N THR A 20 4.17 24.94 -39.23
CA THR A 20 5.50 25.61 -39.41
C THR A 20 5.87 26.67 -38.38
N ALA A 21 6.93 26.37 -37.63
CA ALA A 21 8.16 27.17 -37.67
C ALA A 21 9.36 26.24 -37.44
N CYS A 22 10.26 26.23 -38.41
CA CYS A 22 11.54 25.54 -38.45
C CYS A 22 12.67 26.52 -38.10
N MET A 23 13.77 25.94 -37.60
CA MET A 23 15.17 26.42 -37.69
C MET A 23 15.56 27.62 -36.80
N GLU A 24 16.77 27.72 -36.24
CA GLU A 24 18.09 27.37 -36.78
C GLU A 24 19.05 26.91 -35.65
N ILE A 25 19.71 25.76 -35.86
CA ILE A 25 21.03 25.46 -35.30
C ILE A 25 22.05 26.20 -36.17
N ARG A 26 23.00 26.93 -35.56
CA ARG A 26 24.27 27.26 -36.21
C ARG A 26 25.44 26.84 -35.34
N ALA A 27 26.23 25.92 -35.90
CA ALA A 27 27.61 25.68 -35.54
C ALA A 27 28.50 26.72 -36.24
N VAL A 28 29.48 27.21 -35.47
CA VAL A 28 30.90 27.48 -35.77
C VAL A 28 31.28 27.80 -37.23
N ASP A 29 31.87 28.98 -37.45
CA ASP A 29 33.17 29.06 -38.14
C ASP A 29 34.04 30.25 -37.68
N ARG A 30 35.35 30.08 -37.86
CA ARG A 30 36.51 30.79 -37.30
C ARG A 30 36.73 32.23 -37.80
N ALA A 31 37.32 33.06 -36.93
CA ALA A 31 38.70 33.60 -37.02
C ALA A 31 38.80 35.04 -36.48
N HIS A 32 39.43 35.22 -35.32
CA HIS A 32 40.74 35.88 -35.21
C HIS A 32 41.27 35.85 -33.77
N GLU A 33 42.56 35.57 -33.67
CA GLU A 33 43.36 35.57 -32.45
C GLU A 33 43.40 36.94 -31.79
N VAL A 34 43.19 36.99 -30.47
CA VAL A 34 44.09 37.72 -29.57
C VAL A 34 44.23 36.89 -28.28
N THR A 35 45.47 36.53 -28.00
CA THR A 35 45.99 35.88 -26.79
C THR A 35 45.61 36.61 -25.50
N GLN A 36 45.05 35.88 -24.52
CA GLN A 36 45.44 36.02 -23.11
C GLN A 36 45.15 34.71 -22.34
N LYS A 37 46.21 34.16 -21.73
CA LYS A 37 46.15 33.08 -20.74
C LYS A 37 45.49 33.59 -19.46
N VAL A 38 44.63 32.79 -18.81
CA VAL A 38 44.71 32.36 -17.38
C VAL A 38 43.68 31.23 -17.13
N ASP A 39 44.19 30.11 -16.64
CA ASP A 39 43.69 29.05 -15.76
C ASP A 39 42.20 28.63 -15.62
N ALA A 40 42.03 27.30 -15.72
CA ALA A 40 41.09 26.35 -15.13
C ALA A 40 39.86 26.85 -14.33
N GLN A 41 38.67 26.30 -14.64
CA GLN A 41 37.77 25.75 -13.62
C GLN A 41 36.65 24.85 -14.17
N ALA A 42 36.30 23.86 -13.36
CA ALA A 42 35.32 22.80 -13.58
C ALA A 42 33.88 23.33 -13.67
N GLY A 43 33.11 22.79 -14.63
CA GLY A 43 31.69 23.04 -14.76
C GLY A 43 30.86 22.16 -13.83
N SER A 44 30.27 22.76 -12.78
CA SER A 44 29.15 22.17 -12.04
C SER A 44 27.85 22.81 -12.51
N SER A 45 27.01 22.07 -13.22
CA SER A 45 25.65 22.47 -13.58
C SER A 45 24.73 22.32 -12.37
N LEU A 46 24.44 23.43 -11.68
CA LEU A 46 23.39 23.50 -10.67
C LEU A 46 22.05 23.80 -11.34
N SER A 47 21.04 23.03 -10.94
CA SER A 47 19.64 23.10 -11.37
C SER A 47 19.00 24.48 -11.13
N GLN A 48 18.25 24.97 -12.11
CA GLN A 48 17.42 26.16 -12.03
C GLN A 48 16.30 26.00 -10.99
N TRP A 49 16.12 27.02 -10.14
CA TRP A 49 14.98 27.17 -9.24
C TRP A 49 14.12 28.35 -9.69
N GLU A 50 12.81 28.24 -9.47
CA GLU A 50 11.79 29.19 -9.88
C GLU A 50 11.80 30.43 -8.98
N THR A 51 12.15 31.58 -9.56
CA THR A 51 12.29 32.88 -8.88
C THR A 51 10.92 33.56 -8.77
N GLN A 52 10.36 33.72 -7.57
CA GLN A 52 9.28 34.69 -7.35
C GLN A 52 9.89 36.08 -7.11
N SER A 53 9.82 36.93 -8.13
CA SER A 53 10.26 38.33 -8.07
C SER A 53 9.34 39.16 -7.17
N THR A 54 9.76 39.38 -5.92
CA THR A 54 9.21 40.43 -5.05
C THR A 54 10.20 41.59 -4.92
N GLY A 55 10.27 42.44 -5.94
CA GLY A 55 10.97 43.73 -5.88
C GLY A 55 12.49 43.63 -5.85
N SER A 56 13.13 44.65 -6.42
CA SER A 56 14.58 44.81 -6.54
C SER A 56 15.28 44.78 -5.17
N PHE A 57 15.77 43.60 -4.77
CA PHE A 57 16.68 43.41 -3.64
C PHE A 57 17.68 42.31 -3.97
N ASN A 58 18.91 42.43 -3.44
CA ASN A 58 19.98 41.46 -3.62
C ASN A 58 19.53 40.05 -3.19
N GLU A 59 19.86 39.04 -3.98
CA GLU A 59 19.71 37.64 -3.59
C GLU A 59 20.79 37.30 -2.56
N TYR A 60 20.38 36.68 -1.45
CA TYR A 60 21.29 36.16 -0.44
C TYR A 60 21.10 34.65 -0.37
N ARG A 61 22.20 33.90 -0.53
CA ARG A 61 22.24 32.48 -0.24
C ARG A 61 22.54 32.32 1.26
N VAL A 62 21.65 31.62 1.96
CA VAL A 62 21.92 31.14 3.32
C VAL A 62 22.56 29.78 3.18
N ILE A 63 23.86 29.68 3.46
CA ILE A 63 24.58 28.42 3.43
C ILE A 63 24.64 27.90 4.86
N LEU A 64 23.97 26.78 5.10
CA LEU A 64 24.09 26.03 6.34
C LEU A 64 25.33 25.13 6.19
N LYS A 65 26.42 25.44 6.88
CA LYS A 65 27.64 24.62 6.84
C LYS A 65 27.80 23.80 8.12
N ASN A 66 28.14 22.53 7.90
CA ASN A 66 28.59 21.47 8.80
C ASN A 66 27.63 20.96 9.89
N VAL A 67 27.24 19.68 9.76
CA VAL A 67 26.35 18.94 10.68
C VAL A 67 27.14 17.95 11.55
N SER A 68 28.45 17.77 11.32
CA SER A 68 29.26 16.75 12.00
C SER A 68 29.53 17.01 13.49
N GLU A 69 29.23 18.21 14.00
CA GLU A 69 29.47 18.60 15.41
C GLU A 69 28.25 19.22 16.11
N GLY A 70 27.06 19.21 15.48
CA GLY A 70 25.84 19.81 16.05
C GLY A 70 25.81 21.35 16.08
N ILE A 71 26.78 22.02 15.46
CA ILE A 71 26.87 23.48 15.36
C ILE A 71 26.51 23.91 13.94
N LEU A 72 25.33 24.49 13.77
CA LEU A 72 24.90 25.10 12.51
C LEU A 72 25.59 26.46 12.33
N GLN A 73 26.63 26.52 11.48
CA GLN A 73 27.13 27.80 11.01
C GLN A 73 26.25 28.30 9.86
N VAL A 74 25.62 29.45 10.08
CA VAL A 74 24.83 30.16 9.06
C VAL A 74 25.76 31.14 8.36
N GLU A 75 26.29 30.73 7.21
CA GLU A 75 27.06 31.62 6.36
C GLU A 75 26.15 32.33 5.36
N ARG A 76 26.53 33.56 5.02
CA ARG A 76 25.87 34.38 4.01
C ARG A 76 26.74 34.49 2.78
N GLU A 77 26.21 34.15 1.64
CA GLU A 77 26.82 34.46 0.35
C GLU A 77 25.90 35.43 -0.40
N LEU A 78 26.42 36.61 -0.73
CA LEU A 78 25.73 37.60 -1.54
C LEU A 78 25.80 37.14 -3.00
N VAL A 79 24.65 36.87 -3.62
CA VAL A 79 24.59 36.54 -5.05
C VAL A 79 24.25 37.83 -5.78
N THR A 80 25.27 38.48 -6.34
CA THR A 80 25.08 39.62 -7.24
C THR A 80 25.97 39.46 -8.46
N GLU A 81 25.34 39.32 -9.63
CA GLU A 81 26.02 39.57 -10.90
C GLU A 81 26.33 41.08 -11.01
N GLY A 82 27.62 41.42 -10.87
CA GLY A 82 28.22 42.48 -11.68
C GLY A 82 28.21 43.94 -11.22
N VAL A 83 27.63 44.35 -10.09
CA VAL A 83 27.77 45.76 -9.62
C VAL A 83 27.85 45.88 -8.08
N PRO A 84 28.84 46.60 -7.50
CA PRO A 84 28.94 46.81 -6.06
C PRO A 84 27.93 47.86 -5.59
N THR A 85 26.76 47.43 -5.12
CA THR A 85 25.88 48.27 -4.30
C THR A 85 26.26 48.21 -2.82
N LYS A 86 26.32 49.38 -2.20
CA LYS A 86 26.57 49.62 -0.78
C LYS A 86 25.69 48.68 0.08
N ALA A 87 26.34 47.72 0.74
CA ALA A 87 25.68 46.72 1.59
C ALA A 87 24.79 47.40 2.63
N LEU A 88 23.49 47.11 2.61
CA LEU A 88 22.64 47.37 3.76
C LEU A 88 23.06 46.40 4.87
N PRO A 89 23.41 46.88 6.06
CA PRO A 89 23.78 46.01 7.14
C PRO A 89 22.46 45.51 7.75
N LEU A 90 21.95 44.40 7.22
CA LEU A 90 20.88 43.64 7.86
C LEU A 90 21.55 42.38 8.35
N GLN A 91 21.68 42.12 9.65
CA GLN A 91 22.23 40.87 10.16
C GLN A 91 21.08 39.89 10.45
N LEU A 92 21.31 38.59 10.25
CA LEU A 92 20.40 37.57 10.72
C LEU A 92 20.85 37.33 12.16
N GLY A 93 20.18 37.97 13.11
CA GLY A 93 20.48 37.83 14.53
C GLY A 93 19.33 37.13 15.24
N VAL A 94 19.69 36.24 16.15
CA VAL A 94 18.74 35.60 17.05
C VAL A 94 18.40 36.63 18.14
N PHE A 95 17.15 37.09 18.17
CA PHE A 95 16.72 38.07 19.17
C PHE A 95 16.82 37.44 20.57
N GLN A 96 17.57 38.09 21.47
CA GLN A 96 17.73 37.68 22.86
C GLN A 96 16.37 37.49 23.52
N GLY A 97 16.08 36.25 23.96
CA GLY A 97 14.86 35.96 24.70
C GLY A 97 14.50 34.49 24.88
N ARG A 98 14.93 33.57 24.00
CA ARG A 98 14.83 32.10 24.19
C ARG A 98 15.66 31.37 23.12
N ALA A 99 16.59 30.54 23.58
CA ALA A 99 17.62 29.76 22.88
C ALA A 99 18.77 30.56 22.23
N MET A 100 19.87 30.72 22.97
CA MET A 100 21.18 31.06 22.41
C MET A 100 21.75 29.86 21.62
N ASP A 101 22.08 30.08 20.35
CA ASP A 101 23.27 29.70 19.57
C ASP A 101 24.09 28.41 19.79
N THR A 102 23.71 27.41 20.59
CA THR A 102 24.55 26.19 20.68
C THR A 102 23.86 24.85 20.50
N GLN A 103 22.53 24.78 20.45
CA GLN A 103 21.83 23.50 20.26
C GLN A 103 20.60 23.67 19.38
N VAL A 104 20.84 23.62 18.07
CA VAL A 104 19.77 23.40 17.11
C VAL A 104 19.51 21.89 17.07
N GLU A 105 18.33 21.46 17.49
CA GLU A 105 17.94 20.06 17.49
C GLU A 105 17.39 19.67 16.11
N GLY A 106 17.90 18.57 15.56
CA GLY A 106 17.39 17.97 14.32
C GLY A 106 15.90 17.66 14.40
N GLY A 107 15.19 17.85 13.29
CA GLY A 107 13.75 17.61 13.19
C GLY A 107 12.87 18.74 13.73
N LYS A 108 13.44 19.80 14.31
CA LYS A 108 12.68 20.98 14.74
C LYS A 108 12.62 22.05 13.65
N THR A 109 11.53 22.83 13.67
CA THR A 109 11.39 24.02 12.82
C THR A 109 11.66 25.26 13.65
N TYR A 110 12.63 26.05 13.20
CA TYR A 110 13.04 27.29 13.86
C TYR A 110 12.56 28.49 13.05
N ARG A 111 12.01 29.48 13.74
CA ARG A 111 11.66 30.76 13.13
C ARG A 111 12.79 31.75 13.36
N TYR A 112 13.49 32.11 12.30
CA TYR A 112 14.50 33.15 12.32
C TYR A 112 13.84 34.49 11.99
N HIS A 113 14.24 35.51 12.73
CA HIS A 113 13.79 36.88 12.53
C HIS A 113 14.91 37.70 11.94
N TRP A 114 14.56 38.61 11.05
CA TRP A 114 15.50 39.61 10.59
C TRP A 114 15.66 40.66 11.68
N VAL A 115 16.89 41.07 11.96
CA VAL A 115 17.18 42.19 12.86
C VAL A 115 17.92 43.27 12.08
N ASP A 116 17.56 44.52 12.36
CA ASP A 116 18.27 45.68 11.87
C ASP A 116 19.67 45.72 12.54
N SER A 117 20.74 45.85 11.76
CA SER A 117 22.08 45.73 12.33
C SER A 117 22.51 46.92 13.18
N GLY A 118 21.90 48.10 12.97
CA GLY A 118 22.27 49.31 13.70
C GLY A 118 21.61 49.36 15.07
N THR A 119 20.39 48.85 15.14
CA THR A 119 19.55 48.90 16.35
C THR A 119 19.45 47.55 17.07
N GLY A 120 19.77 46.44 16.41
CA GLY A 120 19.51 45.09 16.90
C GLY A 120 18.01 44.75 17.01
N GLN A 121 17.12 45.64 16.57
CA GLN A 121 15.68 45.44 16.69
C GLN A 121 15.16 44.52 15.60
N ARG A 122 14.20 43.67 15.96
CA ARG A 122 13.53 42.79 15.02
C ARG A 122 12.79 43.62 13.98
N VAL A 123 13.02 43.32 12.70
CA VAL A 123 12.27 43.89 11.59
C VAL A 123 10.87 43.23 11.55
N PRO A 124 9.79 43.98 11.80
CA PRO A 124 8.44 43.42 11.82
C PRO A 124 8.06 42.80 10.46
N GLY A 125 7.28 41.74 10.49
CA GLY A 125 6.82 41.03 9.26
C GLY A 125 7.90 40.21 8.53
N LYS A 126 9.18 40.34 8.89
CA LYS A 126 10.26 39.57 8.26
C LYS A 126 10.71 38.42 9.14
N SER A 127 10.35 37.20 8.74
CA SER A 127 10.87 35.96 9.35
C SER A 127 10.94 34.85 8.33
N ILE A 128 11.87 33.91 8.52
CA ILE A 128 11.95 32.67 7.76
C ILE A 128 11.78 31.48 8.71
N LEU A 129 11.06 30.46 8.25
CA LEU A 129 11.01 29.16 8.94
C LEU A 129 12.07 28.27 8.31
N VAL A 130 12.97 27.75 9.12
CA VAL A 130 14.00 26.80 8.70
C VAL A 130 13.71 25.48 9.42
N LYS A 131 13.44 24.44 8.64
CA LYS A 131 13.31 23.07 9.16
C LYS A 131 14.70 22.47 9.18
N VAL A 132 15.14 22.06 10.36
CA VAL A 132 16.47 21.47 10.53
C VAL A 132 16.35 19.97 10.25
N PRO A 133 17.11 19.43 9.28
CA PRO A 133 17.04 18.02 8.97
C PRO A 133 17.36 17.16 10.20
N LEU A 134 16.68 16.02 10.33
CA LEU A 134 17.00 15.04 11.36
C LEU A 134 17.90 13.97 10.77
N ASP A 135 19.07 13.73 11.34
CA ASP A 135 19.85 12.55 11.00
C ASP A 135 19.31 11.35 11.75
N LEU A 136 19.14 10.24 11.04
CA LEU A 136 18.52 9.03 11.56
C LEU A 136 19.43 7.83 11.34
N LYS A 137 19.72 7.09 12.41
CA LYS A 137 20.40 5.79 12.33
C LYS A 137 19.41 4.68 12.65
N ILE A 138 19.23 3.74 11.72
CA ILE A 138 18.31 2.61 11.86
C ILE A 138 19.16 1.37 12.17
N GLU A 139 19.20 0.98 13.43
CA GLU A 139 20.06 -0.11 13.91
C GLU A 139 19.36 -1.48 13.97
N SER A 140 18.03 -1.49 13.89
CA SER A 140 17.18 -2.68 13.95
C SER A 140 15.96 -2.51 13.06
N GLU A 141 15.11 -3.54 13.00
CA GLU A 141 13.82 -3.45 12.33
C GLU A 141 12.92 -2.39 12.99
N ILE A 142 12.28 -1.57 12.15
CA ILE A 142 11.27 -0.59 12.56
C ILE A 142 9.94 -0.97 11.90
N THR A 143 8.93 -1.14 12.74
CA THR A 143 7.52 -1.32 12.35
C THR A 143 6.69 -0.10 12.73
N PRO A 144 5.47 0.11 12.19
CA PRO A 144 4.63 1.27 12.53
C PRO A 144 4.24 1.34 14.00
N GLU A 145 4.28 0.20 14.70
CA GLU A 145 3.93 0.11 16.12
C GLU A 145 5.09 0.52 17.05
N SER A 146 6.34 0.51 16.55
CA SER A 146 7.51 0.96 17.30
C SER A 146 7.49 2.48 17.50
N ASP A 147 8.17 2.99 18.54
CA ASP A 147 8.14 4.43 18.85
C ASP A 147 8.72 5.29 17.73
N LEU A 148 9.80 4.83 17.10
CA LEU A 148 10.37 5.49 15.92
C LEU A 148 9.48 5.31 14.68
N GLY A 149 8.82 4.16 14.55
CA GLY A 149 7.87 3.89 13.49
C GLY A 149 6.68 4.86 13.50
N LYS A 150 6.11 5.16 14.67
CA LYS A 150 5.03 6.15 14.80
C LYS A 150 5.41 7.51 14.21
N VAL A 151 6.70 7.86 14.22
CA VAL A 151 7.23 9.09 13.61
C VAL A 151 7.39 8.93 12.09
N ILE A 152 8.07 7.86 11.64
CA ILE A 152 8.35 7.61 10.21
C ILE A 152 7.07 7.40 9.40
N PHE A 153 6.11 6.67 9.96
CA PHE A 153 4.82 6.34 9.32
C PHE A 153 3.71 7.34 9.69
N SER A 154 4.06 8.49 10.28
CA SER A 154 3.08 9.53 10.64
C SER A 154 2.43 10.17 9.41
N ALA A 155 1.31 10.87 9.62
CA ALA A 155 0.67 11.64 8.56
C ALA A 155 1.61 12.72 8.01
N GLU A 156 1.51 13.02 6.71
CA GLU A 156 2.36 13.94 5.94
C GLU A 156 2.69 15.26 6.67
N LYS A 157 1.71 15.88 7.33
CA LYS A 157 1.87 17.15 8.05
C LYS A 157 2.90 17.12 9.20
N ILE A 158 3.27 15.94 9.70
CA ILE A 158 4.14 15.76 10.86
C ILE A 158 5.45 15.07 10.46
N ARG A 159 5.62 14.69 9.18
CA ARG A 159 6.80 13.92 8.76
C ARG A 159 8.08 14.77 8.86
N PRO A 160 9.14 14.26 9.52
CA PRO A 160 10.45 14.90 9.47
C PRO A 160 11.01 14.89 8.05
N VAL A 161 11.78 15.92 7.71
CA VAL A 161 12.73 15.82 6.58
C VAL A 161 14.04 15.37 7.20
N TYR A 162 14.63 14.34 6.64
CA TYR A 162 15.86 13.76 7.17
C TYR A 162 17.07 14.38 6.48
N GLY A 163 18.16 14.57 7.22
CA GLY A 163 19.44 14.94 6.61
C GLY A 163 20.02 13.68 6.00
N THR A 164 20.63 12.86 6.86
CA THR A 164 21.15 11.55 6.50
C THR A 164 20.38 10.44 7.20
N ILE A 165 19.94 9.43 6.46
CA ILE A 165 19.44 8.16 7.00
C ILE A 165 20.50 7.09 6.78
N VAL A 166 20.99 6.47 7.86
CA VAL A 166 21.97 5.39 7.83
C VAL A 166 21.35 4.11 8.36
N PHE A 167 21.26 3.08 7.52
CA PHE A 167 20.86 1.73 7.93
C PHE A 167 22.11 0.95 8.37
N SER A 168 22.04 0.33 9.54
CA SER A 168 23.00 -0.70 9.94
C SER A 168 22.75 -2.00 9.17
N GLU A 169 23.66 -2.99 9.29
CA GLU A 169 23.47 -4.33 8.70
C GLU A 169 22.17 -5.04 9.14
N LYS A 170 21.58 -4.64 10.28
CA LYS A 170 20.32 -5.19 10.80
C LYS A 170 19.14 -4.20 10.65
N GLY A 171 19.41 -3.02 10.12
CA GLY A 171 18.41 -1.98 9.91
C GLY A 171 17.46 -2.40 8.80
N SER A 172 16.17 -2.45 9.12
CA SER A 172 15.11 -2.76 8.14
C SER A 172 13.83 -2.02 8.48
N LEU A 173 12.93 -1.88 7.50
CA LEU A 173 11.61 -1.28 7.68
C LEU A 173 10.54 -2.28 7.28
N THR A 174 9.53 -2.46 8.13
CA THR A 174 8.32 -3.24 7.81
C THR A 174 7.12 -2.31 7.87
N THR A 175 6.36 -2.15 6.78
CA THR A 175 5.28 -1.13 6.73
C THR A 175 3.94 -1.60 7.26
N ASN A 176 3.69 -2.91 7.36
CA ASN A 176 2.38 -3.51 7.67
C ASN A 176 1.23 -2.94 6.84
N GLY A 177 1.48 -2.62 5.55
CA GLY A 177 0.50 -1.99 4.66
C GLY A 177 0.23 -0.50 4.93
N HIS A 178 1.07 0.15 5.72
CA HIS A 178 1.07 1.62 5.87
C HIS A 178 1.91 2.28 4.79
N ASP A 179 1.55 3.54 4.50
CA ASP A 179 2.28 4.32 3.51
C ASP A 179 3.59 4.86 4.11
N LEU A 180 4.70 4.47 3.51
CA LEU A 180 6.04 4.94 3.83
C LEU A 180 6.41 6.08 2.88
N VAL A 181 6.77 7.24 3.42
CA VAL A 181 7.34 8.35 2.64
C VAL A 181 8.62 8.76 3.34
N ILE A 182 9.73 8.61 2.64
CA ILE A 182 11.06 9.00 3.08
C ILE A 182 11.49 10.18 2.20
N GLU A 183 11.81 11.29 2.85
CA GLU A 183 12.42 12.46 2.22
C GLU A 183 13.71 12.77 2.97
N ALA A 184 14.85 12.61 2.29
CA ALA A 184 16.16 12.77 2.90
C ALA A 184 17.17 13.48 1.96
N ASP A 185 18.19 14.13 2.51
CA ASP A 185 19.33 14.57 1.68
C ASP A 185 20.19 13.37 1.26
N SER A 186 20.48 12.45 2.18
CA SER A 186 21.26 11.24 1.91
C SER A 186 20.65 10.00 2.56
N ILE A 187 20.65 8.87 1.85
CA ILE A 187 20.27 7.56 2.38
C ILE A 187 21.41 6.58 2.13
N GLN A 188 21.83 5.84 3.16
CA GLN A 188 22.99 4.95 3.10
C GLN A 188 22.69 3.63 3.80
N GLY A 189 23.12 2.52 3.20
CA GLY A 189 23.03 1.22 3.86
C GLY A 189 23.41 0.06 2.96
N GLU A 190 23.88 -1.02 3.57
CA GLU A 190 24.29 -2.25 2.87
C GLU A 190 23.29 -3.37 3.20
N LYS A 191 22.75 -4.02 2.16
CA LYS A 191 21.74 -5.10 2.28
C LYS A 191 20.49 -4.67 3.06
N VAL A 192 20.04 -3.44 2.84
CA VAL A 192 18.85 -2.90 3.50
C VAL A 192 17.61 -3.59 2.97
N VAL A 193 16.72 -4.02 3.86
CA VAL A 193 15.43 -4.59 3.48
C VAL A 193 14.30 -3.69 3.90
N ILE A 194 13.46 -3.30 2.94
CA ILE A 194 12.20 -2.57 3.18
C ILE A 194 11.07 -3.47 2.70
N ARG A 195 10.22 -3.93 3.61
CA ARG A 195 9.14 -4.89 3.33
C ARG A 195 7.77 -4.36 3.72
N THR A 196 6.74 -4.81 3.04
CA THR A 196 5.36 -4.42 3.37
C THR A 196 4.77 -5.27 4.49
N PHE A 197 5.04 -6.57 4.49
CA PHE A 197 4.57 -7.50 5.51
C PHE A 197 5.66 -8.53 5.82
N ASP A 198 5.64 -9.06 7.05
CA ASP A 198 6.38 -10.28 7.38
C ASP A 198 5.86 -11.46 6.53
N PRO A 199 6.74 -12.31 5.97
CA PRO A 199 6.36 -13.48 5.16
C PRO A 199 5.34 -14.43 5.81
N ALA A 200 5.30 -14.50 7.16
CA ALA A 200 4.38 -15.35 7.90
C ALA A 200 3.02 -14.69 8.18
N ASN A 201 2.83 -13.43 7.81
CA ASN A 201 1.69 -12.64 8.27
C ASN A 201 0.45 -12.89 7.38
N GLN A 202 -0.56 -13.56 7.93
CA GLN A 202 -1.91 -13.62 7.35
C GLN A 202 -2.80 -12.55 7.98
N ALA A 203 -3.83 -12.11 7.25
CA ALA A 203 -4.87 -11.30 7.88
C ALA A 203 -5.50 -12.08 9.05
N LYS A 204 -5.57 -11.44 10.22
CA LYS A 204 -6.22 -12.04 11.40
C LYS A 204 -7.70 -11.65 11.44
N ASP A 205 -7.96 -10.39 11.10
CA ASP A 205 -9.28 -9.77 11.25
C ASP A 205 -9.69 -9.02 9.98
N LYS A 206 -10.98 -8.64 9.86
CA LYS A 206 -11.46 -7.86 8.70
C LYS A 206 -10.95 -6.41 8.66
N LYS A 207 -10.45 -5.89 9.79
CA LYS A 207 -9.93 -4.51 9.91
C LYS A 207 -8.48 -4.39 9.41
N ASP A 208 -7.90 -5.52 9.14
CA ASP A 208 -6.49 -5.76 9.09
C ASP A 208 -6.05 -5.50 7.64
N LYS A 209 -5.10 -4.58 7.41
CA LYS A 209 -4.75 -4.15 6.05
C LYS A 209 -4.20 -5.31 5.23
N VAL A 210 -4.72 -5.49 4.02
CA VAL A 210 -4.24 -6.54 3.11
C VAL A 210 -3.31 -5.99 2.04
N ASN A 211 -3.52 -4.75 1.59
CA ASN A 211 -2.70 -4.13 0.56
C ASN A 211 -1.35 -3.65 1.12
N GLY A 212 -0.29 -3.74 0.31
CA GLY A 212 1.06 -3.32 0.70
C GLY A 212 1.24 -1.82 0.94
N GLY A 213 0.26 -0.99 0.53
CA GLY A 213 0.32 0.47 0.66
C GLY A 213 1.22 1.13 -0.40
N GLN A 214 1.73 2.31 -0.09
CA GLN A 214 2.67 3.04 -0.94
C GLN A 214 4.01 3.27 -0.24
N ILE A 215 5.10 2.99 -0.93
CA ILE A 215 6.47 3.30 -0.50
C ILE A 215 7.03 4.37 -1.45
N THR A 216 7.35 5.54 -0.92
CA THR A 216 7.94 6.65 -1.67
C THR A 216 9.26 7.03 -1.02
N VAL A 217 10.34 7.00 -1.80
CA VAL A 217 11.68 7.40 -1.34
C VAL A 217 12.17 8.50 -2.26
N THR A 218 12.39 9.68 -1.68
CA THR A 218 12.98 10.83 -2.36
C THR A 218 14.28 11.18 -1.65
N ALA A 219 15.40 11.13 -2.39
CA ALA A 219 16.69 11.54 -1.87
C ALA A 219 17.56 12.26 -2.88
N ASN A 220 18.36 13.22 -2.40
CA ASN A 220 19.38 13.85 -3.22
C ASN A 220 20.52 12.88 -3.52
N LYS A 221 20.94 12.07 -2.54
CA LYS A 221 21.97 11.04 -2.69
C LYS A 221 21.55 9.72 -2.07
N ALA A 222 21.80 8.60 -2.76
CA ALA A 222 21.69 7.27 -2.16
C ALA A 222 22.96 6.44 -2.39
N VAL A 223 23.32 5.60 -1.41
CA VAL A 223 24.50 4.74 -1.47
C VAL A 223 24.19 3.35 -0.86
N GLY A 224 24.69 2.31 -1.52
CA GLY A 224 24.63 0.91 -1.09
C GLY A 224 23.49 0.13 -1.72
N ASP A 225 23.18 -1.03 -1.13
CA ASP A 225 22.31 -2.06 -1.71
C ASP A 225 20.97 -2.18 -0.97
N PHE A 226 19.86 -1.94 -1.68
CA PHE A 226 18.51 -1.95 -1.11
C PHE A 226 17.63 -3.02 -1.76
N HIS A 227 16.91 -3.79 -0.95
CA HIS A 227 15.94 -4.78 -1.41
C HIS A 227 14.54 -4.43 -0.92
N PHE A 228 13.60 -4.32 -1.85
CA PHE A 228 12.19 -4.02 -1.57
C PHE A 228 11.32 -5.27 -1.68
N GLU A 229 10.74 -5.73 -0.57
CA GLU A 229 9.78 -6.85 -0.55
C GLU A 229 8.35 -6.28 -0.56
N LEU A 230 7.79 -6.16 -1.76
CA LEU A 230 6.49 -5.57 -2.03
C LEU A 230 5.41 -6.66 -2.06
N SER A 231 5.00 -7.15 -0.89
CA SER A 231 3.95 -8.17 -0.79
C SER A 231 2.57 -7.60 -0.48
N GLY A 232 1.54 -8.28 -0.97
CA GLY A 232 0.18 -8.16 -0.45
C GLY A 232 -0.12 -9.32 0.51
N ARG A 233 -1.00 -9.09 1.48
CA ARG A 233 -1.33 -10.09 2.50
C ARG A 233 -2.45 -11.03 2.03
N GLN A 234 -2.43 -12.27 2.50
CA GLN A 234 -3.48 -13.24 2.18
C GLN A 234 -4.84 -12.78 2.74
N GLY A 235 -5.90 -12.95 1.95
CA GLY A 235 -7.28 -12.69 2.35
C GLY A 235 -7.78 -13.68 3.40
N LEU A 236 -8.76 -13.26 4.20
CA LEU A 236 -9.36 -14.12 5.22
C LEU A 236 -10.18 -15.26 4.64
N ARG A 237 -10.19 -16.38 5.36
CA ARG A 237 -11.13 -17.46 5.09
C ARG A 237 -12.59 -16.97 5.22
N GLY A 238 -13.44 -17.45 4.32
CA GLY A 238 -14.87 -17.23 4.39
C GLY A 238 -15.50 -17.86 5.64
N VAL A 239 -16.64 -17.30 6.05
CA VAL A 239 -17.36 -17.76 7.24
C VAL A 239 -17.93 -19.16 6.98
N GLU A 240 -17.78 -20.07 7.93
CA GLU A 240 -18.39 -21.40 7.84
C GLU A 240 -19.93 -21.31 7.81
N GLY A 241 -20.56 -22.19 7.05
CA GLY A 241 -22.01 -22.32 7.01
C GLY A 241 -22.56 -22.65 8.40
N LYS A 242 -23.74 -22.09 8.70
CA LYS A 242 -24.37 -22.29 10.01
C LYS A 242 -24.59 -23.77 10.29
N LYS A 243 -24.51 -24.14 11.57
CA LYS A 243 -24.92 -25.47 12.03
C LYS A 243 -26.40 -25.70 11.71
N PRO A 244 -26.81 -26.91 11.32
CA PRO A 244 -28.20 -27.19 10.99
C PRO A 244 -29.09 -27.03 12.22
N GLY A 245 -30.17 -26.26 12.07
CA GLY A 245 -31.24 -26.16 13.06
C GLY A 245 -32.40 -27.12 12.77
N PRO A 246 -33.42 -27.17 13.66
CA PRO A 246 -34.61 -28.00 13.48
C PRO A 246 -35.37 -27.73 12.17
N GLU A 247 -35.25 -26.52 11.62
CA GLU A 247 -35.84 -26.13 10.34
C GLU A 247 -35.31 -26.91 9.14
N LEU A 248 -34.12 -27.49 9.25
CA LEU A 248 -33.56 -28.37 8.22
C LEU A 248 -33.89 -29.84 8.45
N MET A 249 -34.56 -30.20 9.55
CA MET A 249 -34.93 -31.59 9.80
C MET A 249 -35.99 -32.07 8.81
N GLY A 250 -35.81 -33.31 8.32
CA GLY A 250 -36.80 -33.95 7.47
C GLY A 250 -38.15 -34.12 8.19
N ARG A 251 -39.24 -34.11 7.42
CA ARG A 251 -40.58 -34.37 7.97
C ARG A 251 -40.72 -35.83 8.40
N GLN A 252 -41.55 -36.06 9.41
CA GLN A 252 -41.91 -37.40 9.82
C GLN A 252 -42.60 -38.18 8.69
N GLY A 253 -42.34 -39.48 8.62
CA GLY A 253 -43.04 -40.37 7.69
C GLY A 253 -44.54 -40.49 7.98
N VAL A 254 -45.31 -40.91 6.98
CA VAL A 254 -46.75 -41.08 7.12
C VAL A 254 -47.07 -42.25 8.06
N GLN A 255 -48.06 -42.09 8.94
CA GLN A 255 -48.52 -43.17 9.80
C GLN A 255 -49.09 -44.33 8.98
N GLY A 256 -48.76 -45.56 9.38
CA GLY A 256 -49.34 -46.77 8.80
C GLY A 256 -50.85 -46.87 9.06
N LYS A 257 -51.60 -47.46 8.12
CA LYS A 257 -53.06 -47.66 8.29
C LYS A 257 -53.33 -48.53 9.51
N SER A 258 -54.31 -48.18 10.34
CA SER A 258 -54.71 -49.03 11.47
C SER A 258 -55.33 -50.34 11.00
N GLY A 259 -54.97 -51.44 11.66
CA GLY A 259 -55.58 -52.74 11.46
C GLY A 259 -56.78 -52.96 12.38
N HIS A 260 -57.51 -54.04 12.17
CA HIS A 260 -58.52 -54.52 13.11
C HIS A 260 -58.60 -56.04 13.12
N LYS A 261 -59.05 -56.57 14.26
CA LYS A 261 -59.27 -58.00 14.46
C LYS A 261 -60.55 -58.45 13.76
N MET A 262 -60.57 -59.68 13.25
CA MET A 262 -61.78 -60.23 12.64
C MET A 262 -62.84 -60.46 13.73
N PRO A 263 -64.10 -60.01 13.55
CA PRO A 263 -65.16 -60.24 14.53
C PRO A 263 -65.33 -61.75 14.81
N GLY A 264 -65.25 -62.15 16.09
CA GLY A 264 -65.48 -63.54 16.53
C GLY A 264 -64.28 -64.48 16.44
N SER A 265 -63.07 -63.99 16.14
CA SER A 265 -61.86 -64.82 16.10
C SER A 265 -60.76 -64.19 16.94
N ASP A 266 -60.15 -64.95 17.86
CA ASP A 266 -59.06 -64.45 18.70
C ASP A 266 -57.70 -64.35 18.00
N ASP A 267 -57.52 -65.14 16.94
CA ASP A 267 -56.21 -65.38 16.32
C ASP A 267 -56.10 -64.85 14.88
N TYR A 268 -57.16 -64.29 14.30
CA TYR A 268 -57.14 -63.80 12.92
C TYR A 268 -57.34 -62.29 12.78
N CYS A 269 -56.48 -61.72 11.95
CA CYS A 269 -56.52 -60.32 11.53
C CYS A 269 -57.59 -60.10 10.46
N GLY A 270 -58.59 -59.27 10.75
CA GLY A 270 -59.57 -58.83 9.76
C GLY A 270 -58.96 -57.85 8.75
N LEU A 271 -58.07 -56.98 9.24
CA LEU A 271 -57.23 -56.11 8.42
C LEU A 271 -55.86 -55.96 9.08
N GLN A 272 -54.80 -56.25 8.33
CA GLN A 272 -53.44 -56.04 8.79
C GLN A 272 -53.14 -54.54 8.99
N PRO A 273 -52.54 -54.12 10.12
CA PRO A 273 -52.02 -52.78 10.25
C PRO A 273 -50.88 -52.56 9.25
N GLY A 274 -50.82 -51.37 8.66
CA GLY A 274 -49.71 -50.98 7.80
C GLY A 274 -48.49 -50.58 8.62
N ASN A 275 -47.30 -50.86 8.10
CA ASN A 275 -46.07 -50.25 8.60
C ASN A 275 -46.10 -48.73 8.41
N GLY A 276 -45.36 -48.01 9.25
CA GLY A 276 -45.13 -46.59 9.04
C GLY A 276 -44.32 -46.33 7.77
N GLY A 277 -44.59 -45.21 7.10
CA GLY A 277 -43.80 -44.75 5.97
C GLY A 277 -42.41 -44.26 6.41
N PRO A 278 -41.41 -44.24 5.52
CA PRO A 278 -40.10 -43.71 5.84
C PRO A 278 -40.17 -42.21 6.16
N GLY A 279 -39.27 -41.73 7.01
CA GLY A 279 -39.06 -40.30 7.22
C GLY A 279 -38.51 -39.63 5.96
N HIS A 280 -38.75 -38.32 5.82
CA HIS A 280 -38.21 -37.55 4.70
C HIS A 280 -36.73 -37.21 4.93
N GLN A 281 -35.99 -36.99 3.85
CA GLN A 281 -34.61 -36.51 3.95
C GLN A 281 -34.56 -35.13 4.63
N GLY A 282 -33.49 -34.87 5.38
CA GLY A 282 -33.18 -33.53 5.85
C GLY A 282 -32.89 -32.56 4.71
N ALA A 283 -33.06 -31.27 4.94
CA ALA A 283 -32.70 -30.24 3.96
C ALA A 283 -31.17 -30.07 3.88
N THR A 284 -30.69 -29.60 2.73
CA THR A 284 -29.29 -29.26 2.51
C THR A 284 -28.83 -28.20 3.52
N GLY A 285 -27.59 -28.35 4.01
CA GLY A 285 -26.99 -27.42 4.95
C GLY A 285 -26.78 -26.03 4.38
N TYR A 286 -26.54 -25.06 5.26
CA TYR A 286 -26.28 -23.68 4.86
C TYR A 286 -24.95 -23.57 4.07
N PRO A 287 -24.88 -22.76 3.01
CA PRO A 287 -23.63 -22.56 2.29
C PRO A 287 -22.59 -21.85 3.15
N GLY A 288 -21.31 -22.12 2.88
CA GLY A 288 -20.20 -21.32 3.41
C GLY A 288 -20.11 -19.97 2.71
N GLY A 289 -19.62 -18.95 3.42
CA GLY A 289 -19.33 -17.64 2.85
C GLY A 289 -18.09 -17.66 1.96
N PRO A 290 -17.98 -16.74 0.98
CA PRO A 290 -16.78 -16.64 0.13
C PRO A 290 -15.55 -16.23 0.94
N GLY A 291 -14.37 -16.62 0.47
CA GLY A 291 -13.10 -16.10 0.97
C GLY A 291 -12.92 -14.63 0.58
N GLU A 292 -12.21 -13.87 1.42
CA GLU A 292 -11.93 -12.46 1.14
C GLU A 292 -10.82 -12.31 0.10
N GLN A 293 -10.79 -11.17 -0.58
CA GLN A 293 -9.75 -10.87 -1.57
C GLN A 293 -8.36 -10.81 -0.92
N GLY A 294 -7.35 -11.30 -1.63
CA GLY A 294 -5.95 -11.07 -1.28
C GLY A 294 -5.52 -9.64 -1.58
N GLY A 295 -4.53 -9.14 -0.85
CA GLY A 295 -4.06 -7.78 -1.00
C GLY A 295 -3.18 -7.56 -2.23
N ASP A 296 -3.24 -6.34 -2.76
CA ASP A 296 -2.34 -5.88 -3.82
C ASP A 296 -0.91 -5.65 -3.28
N THR A 297 0.10 -5.76 -4.14
CA THR A 297 1.47 -5.40 -3.75
C THR A 297 1.57 -3.90 -3.49
N ALA A 298 2.63 -3.45 -2.80
CA ALA A 298 2.86 -2.02 -2.64
C ALA A 298 3.21 -1.33 -3.96
N VAL A 299 2.81 -0.07 -4.07
CA VAL A 299 3.33 0.87 -5.08
C VAL A 299 4.69 1.36 -4.58
N LEU A 300 5.73 1.22 -5.40
CA LEU A 300 7.06 1.77 -5.10
C LEU A 300 7.34 2.98 -5.98
N ARG A 301 7.84 4.07 -5.38
CA ARG A 301 8.27 5.29 -6.08
C ARG A 301 9.66 5.68 -5.57
N LEU A 302 10.66 5.60 -6.44
CA LEU A 302 12.03 5.98 -6.14
C LEU A 302 12.41 7.23 -6.92
N LYS A 303 12.78 8.30 -6.21
CA LYS A 303 13.34 9.52 -6.78
C LYS A 303 14.70 9.79 -6.15
N ILE A 304 15.75 9.32 -6.81
CA ILE A 304 17.14 9.49 -6.38
C ILE A 304 17.85 10.38 -7.40
N LEU A 305 18.45 11.50 -6.96
CA LEU A 305 19.13 12.42 -7.88
C LEU A 305 20.57 11.97 -8.19
N ASP A 306 21.34 11.61 -7.16
CA ASP A 306 22.65 10.98 -7.26
C ASP A 306 22.58 9.55 -6.70
N GLY A 307 22.41 8.58 -7.61
CA GLY A 307 22.39 7.15 -7.31
C GLY A 307 23.60 6.41 -7.87
N SER A 308 24.73 7.09 -8.11
CA SER A 308 25.91 6.50 -8.77
C SER A 308 26.49 5.27 -8.04
N GLN A 309 26.26 5.17 -6.73
CA GLN A 309 26.67 4.04 -5.87
C GLN A 309 25.45 3.35 -5.24
N PHE A 310 24.26 3.56 -5.78
CA PHE A 310 23.01 3.00 -5.27
C PHE A 310 22.58 1.84 -6.16
N GLN A 311 22.43 0.66 -5.56
CA GLN A 311 21.80 -0.47 -6.22
C GLN A 311 20.52 -0.81 -5.49
N TRP A 312 19.50 -1.18 -6.25
CA TRP A 312 18.27 -1.63 -5.65
C TRP A 312 17.65 -2.77 -6.46
N THR A 313 16.94 -3.63 -5.76
CA THR A 313 16.18 -4.74 -6.33
C THR A 313 14.83 -4.82 -5.64
N PHE A 314 13.88 -5.54 -6.23
CA PHE A 314 12.59 -5.74 -5.59
C PHE A 314 12.03 -7.14 -5.85
N ARG A 315 11.17 -7.59 -4.94
CA ARG A 315 10.34 -8.77 -5.10
C ARG A 315 8.89 -8.39 -4.85
N ALA A 316 8.05 -8.57 -5.85
CA ALA A 316 6.62 -8.29 -5.76
C ALA A 316 5.81 -9.60 -5.72
N GLU A 317 5.02 -9.78 -4.65
CA GLU A 317 4.18 -10.98 -4.44
C GLU A 317 2.76 -10.60 -4.04
N VAL A 318 1.79 -10.94 -4.88
CA VAL A 318 0.38 -10.65 -4.58
C VAL A 318 -0.12 -11.49 -3.42
N GLY A 319 -1.03 -10.92 -2.63
CA GLY A 319 -1.76 -11.67 -1.62
C GLY A 319 -2.65 -12.71 -2.27
N LYS A 320 -2.62 -13.94 -1.77
CA LYS A 320 -3.58 -14.98 -2.19
C LYS A 320 -4.97 -14.62 -1.69
N GLY A 321 -6.00 -14.97 -2.47
CA GLY A 321 -7.37 -14.95 -1.97
C GLY A 321 -7.55 -15.90 -0.79
N GLY A 322 -8.43 -15.54 0.13
CA GLY A 322 -8.80 -16.41 1.24
C GLY A 322 -9.56 -17.64 0.76
N GLU A 323 -9.48 -18.74 1.50
CA GLU A 323 -10.28 -19.92 1.17
C GLU A 323 -11.76 -19.65 1.40
N GLY A 324 -12.64 -20.29 0.64
CA GLY A 324 -14.06 -20.30 0.96
C GLY A 324 -14.35 -20.93 2.32
N GLY A 325 -15.40 -20.45 2.98
CA GLY A 325 -15.93 -21.07 4.19
C GLY A 325 -16.45 -22.48 3.91
N LEU A 326 -16.36 -23.38 4.89
CA LEU A 326 -16.94 -24.71 4.73
C LEU A 326 -18.47 -24.60 4.66
N GLY A 327 -19.12 -25.41 3.83
CA GLY A 327 -20.57 -25.54 3.89
C GLY A 327 -20.99 -26.21 5.20
N GLY A 328 -22.07 -25.73 5.79
CA GLY A 328 -22.65 -26.29 7.02
C GLY A 328 -23.23 -27.68 6.77
N GLU A 329 -23.27 -28.51 7.80
CA GLU A 329 -23.86 -29.84 7.73
C GLU A 329 -25.34 -29.79 7.34
N GLY A 330 -25.82 -30.80 6.62
CA GLY A 330 -27.24 -30.93 6.31
C GLY A 330 -28.09 -31.24 7.54
N GLY A 331 -29.39 -30.97 7.43
CA GLY A 331 -30.32 -31.30 8.50
C GLY A 331 -30.45 -32.80 8.73
N ALA A 332 -30.80 -33.20 9.95
CA ALA A 332 -31.09 -34.59 10.23
C ALA A 332 -32.29 -35.09 9.40
N GLY A 333 -32.31 -36.36 9.04
CA GLY A 333 -33.49 -36.97 8.44
C GLY A 333 -34.68 -36.96 9.39
N GLY A 334 -35.88 -36.95 8.83
CA GLY A 334 -37.10 -37.01 9.61
C GLY A 334 -37.28 -38.37 10.27
N PRO A 335 -37.95 -38.46 11.43
CA PRO A 335 -38.27 -39.74 12.01
C PRO A 335 -39.20 -40.53 11.08
N GLY A 336 -39.15 -41.86 11.17
CA GLY A 336 -40.12 -42.70 10.48
C GLY A 336 -41.55 -42.46 10.97
N GLY A 337 -42.51 -42.78 10.11
CA GLY A 337 -43.91 -42.78 10.49
C GLY A 337 -44.20 -43.83 11.56
N PRO A 338 -45.12 -43.57 12.49
CA PRO A 338 -45.51 -44.58 13.45
C PRO A 338 -46.22 -45.73 12.74
N ALA A 339 -46.10 -46.93 13.29
CA ALA A 339 -46.89 -48.09 12.85
C ALA A 339 -48.39 -47.80 12.96
N GLY A 340 -49.21 -48.44 12.12
CA GLY A 340 -50.65 -48.47 12.30
C GLY A 340 -51.02 -49.13 13.63
N LYS A 341 -52.11 -48.68 14.27
CA LYS A 341 -52.55 -49.27 15.55
C LYS A 341 -52.81 -50.78 15.36
N PRO A 342 -52.18 -51.66 16.16
CA PRO A 342 -52.38 -53.10 16.02
C PRO A 342 -53.76 -53.51 16.55
N GLY A 343 -54.39 -54.45 15.86
CA GLY A 343 -55.39 -55.34 16.48
C GLY A 343 -54.68 -56.66 16.75
N TYR A 344 -54.67 -57.17 17.99
CA TYR A 344 -54.05 -58.46 18.29
C TYR A 344 -54.69 -59.57 17.43
N PRO A 345 -53.92 -60.47 16.77
CA PRO A 345 -52.46 -60.70 16.87
C PRO A 345 -51.59 -60.00 15.80
N CYS A 346 -52.11 -58.99 15.11
CA CYS A 346 -51.41 -58.32 14.01
C CYS A 346 -50.32 -57.35 14.51
N THR A 347 -49.16 -57.38 13.86
CA THR A 347 -48.04 -56.46 14.18
C THR A 347 -47.68 -55.60 12.97
N ALA A 348 -47.32 -54.34 13.23
CA ALA A 348 -46.71 -53.45 12.25
C ALA A 348 -45.48 -52.78 12.88
N GLN A 349 -44.53 -52.39 12.03
CA GLN A 349 -43.31 -51.72 12.45
C GLN A 349 -43.35 -50.22 12.11
N PRO A 350 -42.72 -49.35 12.93
CA PRO A 350 -42.46 -47.98 12.53
C PRO A 350 -41.64 -47.94 11.23
N GLY A 351 -41.82 -46.87 10.46
CA GLY A 351 -40.98 -46.64 9.30
C GLY A 351 -39.53 -46.36 9.71
N PRO A 352 -38.55 -46.56 8.80
CA PRO A 352 -37.19 -46.11 9.04
C PRO A 352 -37.11 -44.58 9.07
N ALA A 353 -36.11 -44.04 9.77
CA ALA A 353 -35.79 -42.62 9.67
C ALA A 353 -35.33 -42.26 8.25
N GLY A 354 -35.59 -41.02 7.84
CA GLY A 354 -35.06 -40.49 6.59
C GLY A 354 -33.54 -40.32 6.67
N PRO A 355 -32.85 -40.25 5.52
CA PRO A 355 -31.44 -39.92 5.49
C PRO A 355 -31.20 -38.45 5.88
N PRO A 356 -30.01 -38.08 6.37
CA PRO A 356 -29.64 -36.68 6.55
C PRO A 356 -29.61 -35.93 5.21
N GLY A 357 -29.76 -34.62 5.27
CA GLY A 357 -29.55 -33.73 4.14
C GLY A 357 -28.08 -33.64 3.76
N ASP A 358 -27.82 -33.25 2.52
CA ASP A 358 -26.46 -33.01 2.06
C ASP A 358 -25.83 -31.80 2.76
N ARG A 359 -24.50 -31.79 2.86
CA ARG A 359 -23.77 -30.60 3.31
C ARG A 359 -24.03 -29.43 2.35
N GLY A 360 -24.08 -28.21 2.90
CA GLY A 360 -24.11 -27.00 2.11
C GLY A 360 -22.90 -26.88 1.19
N ARG A 361 -23.02 -26.05 0.15
CA ARG A 361 -21.90 -25.78 -0.76
C ARG A 361 -20.79 -25.03 -0.01
N HIS A 362 -19.53 -25.38 -0.28
CA HIS A 362 -18.38 -24.58 0.13
C HIS A 362 -18.44 -23.18 -0.50
N GLY A 363 -17.98 -22.17 0.22
CA GLY A 363 -17.79 -20.84 -0.34
C GLY A 363 -16.76 -20.87 -1.46
N ASP A 364 -16.85 -19.91 -2.37
CA ASP A 364 -15.84 -19.75 -3.42
C ASP A 364 -14.56 -19.14 -2.81
N TRP A 365 -13.42 -19.39 -3.45
CA TRP A 365 -12.14 -18.76 -3.08
C TRP A 365 -12.18 -17.27 -3.35
N GLY A 366 -11.51 -16.49 -2.50
CA GLY A 366 -11.26 -15.09 -2.75
C GLY A 366 -10.39 -14.89 -4.00
N VAL A 367 -10.52 -13.73 -4.63
CA VAL A 367 -9.67 -13.37 -5.77
C VAL A 367 -8.27 -12.99 -5.24
N PRO A 368 -7.18 -13.42 -5.90
CA PRO A 368 -5.84 -12.91 -5.58
C PRO A 368 -5.74 -11.39 -5.78
N GLY A 369 -4.79 -10.77 -5.09
CA GLY A 369 -4.43 -9.37 -5.32
C GLY A 369 -3.73 -9.17 -6.67
N LYS A 370 -3.39 -7.92 -6.95
CA LYS A 370 -2.74 -7.48 -8.18
C LYS A 370 -1.33 -6.95 -7.89
N ILE A 371 -0.48 -7.02 -8.90
CA ILE A 371 0.82 -6.36 -8.87
C ILE A 371 0.59 -4.88 -9.14
N SER A 372 1.01 -4.05 -8.20
CA SER A 372 1.03 -2.60 -8.29
C SER A 372 2.25 -2.11 -9.09
N PRO A 373 2.14 -0.94 -9.74
CA PRO A 373 3.23 -0.36 -10.52
C PRO A 373 4.41 0.05 -9.63
N ILE A 374 5.59 0.02 -10.22
CA ILE A 374 6.85 0.47 -9.63
C ILE A 374 7.36 1.60 -10.49
N PHE A 375 7.78 2.70 -9.87
CA PHE A 375 8.23 3.89 -10.56
C PHE A 375 9.63 4.29 -10.11
N GLU A 376 10.46 4.69 -11.06
CA GLU A 376 11.77 5.25 -10.82
C GLU A 376 11.93 6.58 -11.55
N TRP A 377 12.62 7.54 -10.93
CA TRP A 377 12.95 8.81 -11.55
C TRP A 377 14.13 8.65 -12.50
N ARG A 378 13.89 8.92 -13.79
CA ARG A 378 14.92 8.92 -14.84
C ARG A 378 14.75 10.18 -15.69
N ASP A 379 15.85 10.87 -15.97
CA ASP A 379 15.90 12.02 -16.89
C ASP A 379 14.82 13.09 -16.63
N GLY A 380 14.54 13.39 -15.37
CA GLY A 380 13.60 14.45 -14.99
C GLY A 380 12.12 14.03 -14.92
N GLN A 381 11.81 12.73 -15.00
CA GLN A 381 10.44 12.23 -14.92
C GLN A 381 10.34 10.88 -14.19
N MET A 382 9.17 10.56 -13.63
CA MET A 382 8.88 9.23 -13.10
C MET A 382 8.50 8.28 -14.23
N VAL A 383 9.22 7.17 -14.36
CA VAL A 383 8.98 6.12 -15.36
C VAL A 383 8.52 4.86 -14.65
N GLU A 384 7.50 4.20 -15.17
CA GLU A 384 7.05 2.89 -14.68
C GLU A 384 8.02 1.80 -15.14
N ILE A 385 8.57 1.02 -14.20
CA ILE A 385 9.42 -0.13 -14.49
C ILE A 385 8.53 -1.35 -14.65
N ARG A 386 8.62 -2.01 -15.81
CA ARG A 386 7.88 -3.24 -16.07
C ARG A 386 8.78 -4.43 -15.76
N ARG A 387 8.17 -5.47 -15.17
CA ARG A 387 8.84 -6.72 -14.73
C ARG A 387 9.56 -7.51 -15.84
N GLY A 388 9.59 -7.03 -17.08
CA GLY A 388 10.29 -7.64 -18.21
C GLY A 388 11.63 -6.97 -18.56
N ASP A 389 12.00 -5.88 -17.89
CA ASP A 389 13.19 -5.09 -18.25
C ASP A 389 14.48 -5.52 -17.50
N GLU A 390 14.45 -6.62 -16.73
CA GLU A 390 15.58 -7.11 -15.91
C GLU A 390 16.13 -8.50 -16.34
N GLU A 391 15.68 -9.07 -17.46
CA GLU A 391 16.20 -10.35 -18.00
C GLU A 391 17.08 -10.20 -19.27
N SER A 392 17.68 -9.03 -19.53
CA SER A 392 18.57 -8.83 -20.70
C SER A 392 20.02 -8.51 -20.34
#